data_AF-A0AAW0DY40-F1
#
_entry.id   AF-A0AAW0DY40-F1
#
_cell.length_a   1.000
_cell.length_b   1.000
_cell.length_c   1.000
_cell.angle_alpha   90.00
_cell.angle_beta   90.00
_cell.angle_gamma   90.00
#
_symmetry.space_group_name_H-M   'P 1'
#
loop_
_entity.id
_entity.type
_entity.pdbx_description
1 polymer ?
#
loop_
_entity_poly.entity_id
_entity_poly.type
_entity_poly.pdbx_seq_one_letter_code
_entity_poly.pdbx_strand_id
1 'polypeptide(L)'
;MPPRKKQKTASTSTSSTVSAPANFPNASVLLRGLSNYSLAISLRSKEHIKKPEELITLDEWLTNTESGLLSKIMSSQEVTAADMTSLMKWKLLRGKSRPTLLALIASNQETLVVKSTTTALKKVCDAGGDLDGALLGLPEACALKGVGAATASALLTLQPPHLLPFMSDEAASFFESSIGKIKYTDAFYKKFAAAMIAGVRRLNVDSEEEARWDSMKLERALFAIAILKKHGQERVLDSDSDPDAALPSASQSLKRRREAD
;
A
#
# COMPACT_ATOMS: atom_id res chain seq x y z
N MET A 1 -0.74 -64.56 -9.25
CA MET A 1 -1.66 -63.46 -8.83
C MET A 1 -0.99 -62.65 -7.73
N PRO A 2 -0.97 -61.31 -7.82
CA PRO A 2 -0.08 -60.44 -7.03
C PRO A 2 -0.70 -60.01 -5.69
N PRO A 3 0.11 -59.53 -4.74
CA PRO A 3 -0.40 -58.93 -3.50
C PRO A 3 -0.84 -57.47 -3.71
N ARG A 4 -1.95 -57.15 -3.05
CA ARG A 4 -2.75 -55.91 -3.11
C ARG A 4 -1.97 -54.70 -2.55
N LYS A 5 -1.65 -53.70 -3.40
CA LYS A 5 -1.08 -52.41 -2.97
C LYS A 5 -2.11 -51.61 -2.17
N LYS A 6 -1.76 -51.21 -0.94
CA LYS A 6 -2.52 -50.22 -0.15
C LYS A 6 -2.39 -48.84 -0.79
N GLN A 7 -3.51 -48.25 -1.19
CA GLN A 7 -3.60 -46.84 -1.58
C GLN A 7 -3.27 -45.95 -0.37
N LYS A 8 -2.26 -45.09 -0.52
CA LYS A 8 -2.04 -43.95 0.38
C LYS A 8 -3.10 -42.90 0.05
N THR A 9 -3.96 -42.62 1.02
CA THR A 9 -4.92 -41.52 1.00
C THR A 9 -4.19 -40.19 0.89
N ALA A 10 -4.73 -39.31 0.05
CA ALA A 10 -4.26 -37.95 -0.18
C ALA A 10 -4.27 -37.16 1.15
N SER A 11 -3.13 -36.58 1.49
CA SER A 11 -2.99 -35.62 2.58
C SER A 11 -3.70 -34.33 2.21
N THR A 12 -4.84 -34.09 2.85
CA THR A 12 -5.61 -32.84 2.82
C THR A 12 -4.70 -31.67 3.19
N SER A 13 -4.65 -30.66 2.32
CA SER A 13 -3.99 -29.39 2.55
C SER A 13 -4.65 -28.67 3.73
N THR A 14 -3.94 -28.58 4.85
CA THR A 14 -4.30 -27.74 5.99
C THR A 14 -4.29 -26.27 5.54
N SER A 15 -5.48 -25.70 5.33
CA SER A 15 -5.69 -24.26 5.32
C SER A 15 -5.32 -23.72 6.70
N SER A 16 -4.11 -23.18 6.82
CA SER A 16 -3.68 -22.45 8.01
C SER A 16 -4.47 -21.15 8.07
N THR A 17 -5.55 -21.12 8.84
CA THR A 17 -6.29 -19.92 9.21
C THR A 17 -5.39 -19.05 10.07
N VAL A 18 -4.64 -18.16 9.44
CA VAL A 18 -3.90 -17.10 10.13
C VAL A 18 -4.95 -16.17 10.76
N SER A 19 -5.06 -16.22 12.09
CA SER A 19 -5.92 -15.31 12.86
C SER A 19 -5.45 -13.86 12.65
N ALA A 20 -6.40 -12.92 12.72
CA ALA A 20 -6.06 -11.51 12.64
C ALA A 20 -5.15 -11.10 13.83
N PRO A 21 -4.21 -10.15 13.64
CA PRO A 21 -3.47 -9.57 14.75
C PRO A 21 -4.40 -9.03 15.84
N ALA A 22 -3.98 -9.08 17.11
CA ALA A 22 -4.84 -8.78 18.27
C ALA A 22 -5.46 -7.36 18.27
N ASN A 23 -4.88 -6.41 17.53
CA ASN A 23 -5.36 -5.02 17.42
C ASN A 23 -5.62 -4.61 15.96
N PHE A 24 -5.92 -5.58 15.09
CA PHE A 24 -6.20 -5.28 13.69
C PHE A 24 -7.53 -4.53 13.55
N PRO A 25 -7.60 -3.41 12.81
CA PRO A 25 -8.85 -2.66 12.65
C PRO A 25 -9.94 -3.50 11.98
N ASN A 26 -11.18 -3.34 12.43
CA ASN A 26 -12.33 -3.98 11.78
C ASN A 26 -12.66 -3.30 10.43
N ALA A 27 -13.56 -3.91 9.65
CA ALA A 27 -13.90 -3.43 8.30
C ALA A 27 -14.40 -1.97 8.27
N SER A 28 -15.23 -1.55 9.23
CA SER A 28 -15.75 -0.18 9.30
C SER A 28 -14.63 0.84 9.53
N VAL A 29 -13.71 0.56 10.47
CA VAL A 29 -12.56 1.42 10.73
C VAL A 29 -11.61 1.47 9.51
N LEU A 30 -11.42 0.35 8.82
CA LEU A 30 -10.62 0.30 7.59
C LEU A 30 -11.25 1.13 6.47
N LEU A 31 -12.57 1.05 6.27
CA LEU A 31 -13.27 1.89 5.28
C LEU A 31 -13.11 3.37 5.61
N ARG A 32 -13.30 3.79 6.87
CA ARG A 32 -13.08 5.17 7.30
C ARG A 32 -11.63 5.61 7.09
N GLY A 33 -10.67 4.74 7.39
CA GLY A 33 -9.26 4.96 7.09
C GLY A 33 -9.04 5.23 5.61
N LEU A 34 -9.59 4.38 4.74
CA LEU A 34 -9.48 4.51 3.29
C LEU A 34 -10.14 5.81 2.79
N SER A 35 -11.35 6.14 3.25
CA SER A 35 -12.05 7.38 2.90
C SER A 35 -11.30 8.65 3.34
N ASN A 36 -10.50 8.55 4.41
CA ASN A 36 -9.68 9.65 4.92
C ASN A 36 -8.20 9.57 4.45
N TYR A 37 -7.90 8.80 3.41
CA TYR A 37 -6.54 8.67 2.89
C TYR A 37 -5.94 10.02 2.44
N SER A 38 -6.73 10.87 1.76
CA SER A 38 -6.27 12.20 1.33
C SER A 38 -5.94 13.12 2.51
N LEU A 39 -6.71 13.04 3.60
CA LEU A 39 -6.41 13.76 4.84
C LEU A 39 -5.10 13.26 5.46
N ALA A 40 -4.90 11.93 5.51
CA ALA A 40 -3.65 11.35 5.99
C ALA A 40 -2.44 11.79 5.15
N ILE A 41 -2.57 11.84 3.82
CA ILE A 41 -1.51 12.37 2.94
C ILE A 41 -1.22 13.83 3.26
N SER A 42 -2.25 14.68 3.40
CA SER A 42 -2.07 16.09 3.80
C SER A 42 -1.37 16.25 5.15
N LEU A 43 -1.72 15.44 6.15
CA LEU A 43 -1.07 15.45 7.46
C LEU A 43 0.39 15.01 7.37
N ARG A 44 0.67 13.93 6.62
CA ARG A 44 2.04 13.48 6.37
C ARG A 44 2.85 14.54 5.63
N SER A 45 2.24 15.23 4.69
CA SER A 45 2.91 16.22 3.86
C SER A 45 3.41 17.42 4.66
N LYS A 46 2.65 17.84 5.68
CA LYS A 46 3.03 18.90 6.64
C LYS A 46 4.26 18.57 7.49
N GLU A 47 4.71 17.31 7.53
CA GLU A 47 5.97 16.94 8.19
C GLU A 47 7.21 17.39 7.38
N HIS A 48 7.03 17.76 6.10
CA HIS A 48 8.10 18.25 5.23
C HIS A 48 8.13 19.78 5.18
N ILE A 49 9.17 20.37 5.76
CA ILE A 49 9.29 21.84 5.91
C ILE A 49 9.45 22.56 4.55
N LYS A 50 10.16 21.95 3.59
CA LYS A 50 10.57 22.67 2.37
C LYS A 50 9.54 22.64 1.24
N LYS A 51 8.80 21.54 1.10
CA LYS A 51 7.87 21.26 -0.02
C LYS A 51 6.75 20.32 0.41
N PRO A 52 5.86 20.74 1.32
CA PRO A 52 4.77 19.90 1.80
C PRO A 52 3.79 19.51 0.67
N GLU A 53 3.69 20.29 -0.40
CA GLU A 53 2.84 20.00 -1.55
C GLU A 53 3.38 18.88 -2.46
N GLU A 54 4.70 18.64 -2.48
CA GLU A 54 5.33 17.68 -3.39
C GLU A 54 4.83 16.25 -3.16
N LEU A 55 4.58 15.87 -1.91
CA LEU A 55 4.00 14.55 -1.60
C LEU A 55 2.59 14.40 -2.16
N ILE A 56 1.76 15.45 -2.06
CA ILE A 56 0.36 15.42 -2.51
C ILE A 56 0.34 15.22 -4.03
N THR A 57 1.09 16.05 -4.77
CA THR A 57 1.19 15.96 -6.23
C THR A 57 1.72 14.60 -6.69
N LEU A 58 2.73 14.05 -6.00
CA LEU A 58 3.28 12.75 -6.35
C LEU A 58 2.31 11.60 -6.03
N ASP A 59 1.53 11.69 -4.96
CA ASP A 59 0.53 10.69 -4.59
C ASP A 59 -0.65 10.69 -5.58
N GLU A 60 -1.10 11.87 -6.01
CA GLU A 60 -2.09 12.02 -7.10
C GLU A 60 -1.55 11.44 -8.41
N TRP A 61 -0.33 11.82 -8.82
CA TRP A 61 0.32 11.29 -10.03
C TRP A 61 0.49 9.77 -10.00
N LEU A 62 0.84 9.20 -8.84
CA LEU A 62 1.07 7.76 -8.71
C LEU A 62 -0.21 6.95 -9.00
N THR A 63 -1.38 7.53 -8.69
CA THR A 63 -2.62 6.78 -8.47
C THR A 63 -3.75 7.19 -9.40
N ASN A 64 -3.55 8.26 -10.16
CA ASN A 64 -4.46 8.67 -11.20
C ASN A 64 -4.54 7.59 -12.29
N THR A 65 -5.78 7.23 -12.64
CA THR A 65 -6.12 6.15 -13.58
C THR A 65 -6.18 6.63 -15.03
N GLU A 66 -6.31 7.93 -15.24
CA GLU A 66 -6.35 8.57 -16.57
C GLU A 66 -4.97 9.04 -17.02
N SER A 67 -4.12 9.41 -16.06
CA SER A 67 -2.77 9.91 -16.28
C SER A 67 -1.87 9.52 -15.12
N GLY A 68 -0.56 9.41 -15.33
CA GLY A 68 0.38 9.06 -14.25
C GLY A 68 0.76 7.59 -14.23
N LEU A 69 1.39 7.14 -13.13
CA LEU A 69 2.09 5.85 -13.12
C LEU A 69 1.14 4.65 -13.15
N LEU A 70 0.06 4.69 -12.38
CA LEU A 70 -0.93 3.62 -12.39
C LEU A 70 -1.55 3.44 -13.78
N SER A 71 -1.98 4.54 -14.42
CA SER A 71 -2.51 4.52 -15.79
C SER A 71 -1.53 3.91 -16.80
N LYS A 72 -0.24 4.28 -16.73
CA LYS A 72 0.82 3.67 -17.56
C LYS A 72 0.92 2.16 -17.38
N ILE A 73 0.95 1.69 -16.13
CA ILE A 73 1.05 0.26 -15.81
C ILE A 73 -0.19 -0.50 -16.31
N MET A 74 -1.39 0.05 -16.10
CA MET A 74 -2.65 -0.55 -16.57
C MET A 74 -2.71 -0.65 -18.10
N SER A 75 -2.12 0.30 -18.81
CA SER A 75 -2.04 0.31 -20.27
C SER A 75 -0.80 -0.39 -20.83
N SER A 76 -0.02 -1.07 -19.98
CA SER A 76 1.23 -1.77 -20.35
C SER A 76 2.26 -0.87 -21.05
N GLN A 77 2.25 0.42 -20.73
CA GLN A 77 3.28 1.36 -21.18
C GLN A 77 4.59 1.17 -20.41
N GLU A 78 5.69 1.57 -21.04
CA GLU A 78 7.01 1.51 -20.42
C GLU A 78 7.10 2.45 -19.20
N VAL A 79 7.63 1.92 -18.10
CA VAL A 79 7.98 2.71 -16.92
C VAL A 79 9.41 3.23 -17.10
N THR A 80 9.54 4.56 -17.18
CA THR A 80 10.82 5.23 -17.50
C THR A 80 11.70 5.44 -16.27
N ALA A 81 12.97 5.82 -16.47
CA ALA A 81 13.84 6.21 -15.35
C ALA A 81 13.29 7.45 -14.59
N ALA A 82 12.62 8.35 -15.29
CA ALA A 82 11.94 9.50 -14.68
C ALA A 82 10.78 9.06 -13.79
N ASP A 83 9.96 8.11 -14.26
CA ASP A 83 8.85 7.55 -13.47
C ASP A 83 9.37 6.88 -12.19
N MET A 84 10.42 6.06 -12.29
CA MET A 84 11.04 5.40 -11.13
C MET A 84 11.67 6.39 -10.15
N THR A 85 12.22 7.50 -10.65
CA THR A 85 12.74 8.58 -9.80
C THR A 85 11.61 9.27 -9.04
N SER A 86 10.49 9.56 -9.70
CA SER A 86 9.29 10.14 -9.06
C SER A 86 8.68 9.18 -8.04
N LEU A 87 8.58 7.88 -8.34
CA LEU A 87 8.13 6.85 -7.41
C LEU A 87 9.04 6.79 -6.16
N MET A 88 10.36 6.87 -6.34
CA MET A 88 11.31 6.91 -5.22
C MET A 88 11.09 8.15 -4.36
N LYS A 89 10.94 9.34 -4.98
CA LYS A 89 10.64 10.58 -4.25
C LYS A 89 9.38 10.46 -3.42
N TRP A 90 8.28 10.00 -4.03
CA TRP A 90 7.01 9.75 -3.36
C TRP A 90 7.20 8.85 -2.13
N LYS A 91 7.85 7.70 -2.31
CA LYS A 91 8.08 6.72 -1.25
C LYS A 91 8.90 7.30 -0.10
N LEU A 92 9.91 8.13 -0.39
CA LEU A 92 10.76 8.75 0.62
C LEU A 92 10.06 9.87 1.38
N LEU A 93 9.11 10.58 0.73
CA LEU A 93 8.28 11.59 1.38
C LEU A 93 7.15 10.96 2.20
N ARG A 94 6.57 9.85 1.74
CA ARG A 94 5.47 9.17 2.44
C ARG A 94 5.95 8.43 3.70
N GLY A 95 7.19 7.92 3.68
CA GLY A 95 7.76 7.11 4.76
C GLY A 95 9.12 7.62 5.27
N LYS A 96 9.99 6.68 5.65
CA LYS A 96 11.33 7.03 6.17
C LYS A 96 12.26 7.54 5.07
N SER A 97 12.70 8.80 5.21
CA SER A 97 13.63 9.45 4.29
C SER A 97 15.02 8.80 4.32
N ARG A 98 15.54 8.52 3.13
CA ARG A 98 16.89 7.97 2.85
C ARG A 98 17.41 8.64 1.57
N PRO A 99 17.93 9.88 1.67
CA PRO A 99 18.21 10.73 0.51
C PRO A 99 19.17 10.10 -0.51
N THR A 100 20.08 9.23 -0.06
CA THR A 100 21.06 8.55 -0.91
C THR A 100 20.42 7.68 -2.00
N LEU A 101 19.17 7.21 -1.79
CA LEU A 101 18.48 6.36 -2.76
C LEU A 101 18.07 7.13 -4.04
N LEU A 102 17.88 8.45 -3.98
CA LEU A 102 17.52 9.25 -5.15
C LEU A 102 18.66 9.31 -6.18
N ALA A 103 19.90 9.48 -5.72
CA ALA A 103 21.05 9.48 -6.61
C ALA A 103 21.26 8.10 -7.24
N LEU A 104 21.03 7.02 -6.48
CA LEU A 104 21.17 5.65 -6.99
C LEU A 104 20.12 5.33 -8.05
N ILE A 105 18.84 5.64 -7.81
CA ILE A 105 17.78 5.34 -8.79
C ILE A 105 17.98 6.14 -10.08
N ALA A 106 18.37 7.40 -9.98
CA ALA A 106 18.63 8.28 -11.12
C ALA A 106 19.88 7.86 -11.93
N SER A 107 20.77 7.04 -11.36
CA SER A 107 21.98 6.55 -12.05
C SER A 107 21.76 5.30 -12.92
N ASN A 108 20.56 4.72 -12.90
CA ASN A 108 20.24 3.57 -13.74
C ASN A 108 20.05 4.00 -15.20
N GLN A 109 20.44 3.13 -16.13
CA GLN A 109 20.23 3.34 -17.56
C GLN A 109 18.75 3.14 -17.91
N GLU A 110 18.20 3.98 -18.80
CA GLU A 110 16.80 3.90 -19.25
C GLU A 110 16.41 2.49 -19.71
N THR A 111 17.25 1.87 -20.54
CA THR A 111 17.03 0.51 -21.06
C THR A 111 16.98 -0.55 -19.96
N LEU A 112 17.77 -0.40 -18.90
CA LEU A 112 17.74 -1.30 -17.76
C LEU A 112 16.47 -1.09 -16.93
N VAL A 113 16.06 0.16 -16.72
CA VAL A 113 14.82 0.51 -16.00
C VAL A 113 13.65 -0.14 -16.70
N VAL A 114 13.43 0.17 -17.99
CA VAL A 114 12.31 -0.36 -18.77
C VAL A 114 12.29 -1.89 -18.75
N LYS A 115 13.45 -2.55 -18.95
CA LYS A 115 13.54 -4.01 -18.94
C LYS A 115 13.16 -4.59 -17.57
N SER A 116 13.73 -4.05 -16.50
CA SER A 116 13.54 -4.53 -15.13
C SER A 116 12.08 -4.35 -14.69
N THR A 117 11.51 -3.16 -14.86
CA THR A 117 10.14 -2.87 -14.45
C THR A 117 9.12 -3.66 -15.26
N THR A 118 9.31 -3.78 -16.59
CA THR A 118 8.42 -4.57 -17.45
C THR A 118 8.41 -6.03 -17.04
N THR A 119 9.59 -6.61 -16.81
CA THR A 119 9.72 -8.01 -16.38
C THR A 119 9.07 -8.21 -15.00
N ALA A 120 9.34 -7.31 -14.06
CA ALA A 120 8.81 -7.35 -12.70
C ALA A 120 7.27 -7.28 -12.66
N LEU A 121 6.67 -6.33 -13.39
CA LEU A 121 5.22 -6.17 -13.49
C LEU A 121 4.57 -7.36 -14.20
N LYS A 122 5.20 -7.88 -15.25
CA LYS A 122 4.72 -9.08 -15.95
C LYS A 122 4.65 -10.30 -15.03
N LYS A 123 5.65 -10.52 -14.15
CA LYS A 123 5.62 -11.61 -13.17
C LYS A 123 4.40 -11.53 -12.24
N VAL A 124 4.03 -10.32 -11.80
CA VAL A 124 2.85 -10.11 -10.95
C VAL A 124 1.56 -10.33 -11.74
N CYS A 125 1.49 -9.86 -12.98
CA CYS A 125 0.34 -10.06 -13.86
C CYS A 125 0.11 -11.55 -14.16
N ASP A 126 1.14 -12.26 -14.61
CA ASP A 126 1.09 -13.66 -15.01
C ASP A 126 0.74 -14.59 -13.83
N ALA A 127 1.03 -14.19 -12.59
CA ALA A 127 0.78 -15.01 -11.42
C ALA A 127 -0.71 -15.24 -11.13
N GLY A 128 -1.62 -14.41 -11.69
CA GLY A 128 -3.06 -14.67 -11.66
C GLY A 128 -3.67 -14.87 -10.27
N GLY A 129 -3.08 -14.28 -9.23
CA GLY A 129 -3.49 -14.45 -7.82
C GLY A 129 -2.59 -15.36 -6.99
N ASP A 130 -1.62 -16.04 -7.59
CA ASP A 130 -0.59 -16.80 -6.87
C ASP A 130 0.45 -15.87 -6.23
N LEU A 131 0.58 -15.98 -4.90
CA LEU A 131 1.53 -15.15 -4.16
C LEU A 131 2.98 -15.51 -4.50
N ASP A 132 3.32 -16.80 -4.56
CA ASP A 132 4.71 -17.21 -4.77
C ASP A 132 5.20 -16.81 -6.18
N GLY A 133 4.35 -16.97 -7.20
CA GLY A 133 4.59 -16.47 -8.55
C GLY A 133 4.72 -14.95 -8.61
N ALA A 134 3.84 -14.20 -7.94
CA ALA A 134 3.91 -12.74 -7.93
C ALA A 134 5.18 -12.22 -7.23
N LEU A 135 5.63 -12.89 -6.16
CA LEU A 135 6.87 -12.55 -5.45
C LEU A 135 8.11 -12.68 -6.34
N LEU A 136 8.06 -13.42 -7.45
CA LEU A 136 9.14 -13.46 -8.44
C LEU A 136 9.37 -12.12 -9.15
N GLY A 137 8.43 -11.17 -9.07
CA GLY A 137 8.63 -9.80 -9.57
C GLY A 137 9.59 -8.96 -8.71
N LEU A 138 9.75 -9.29 -7.42
CA LEU A 138 10.67 -8.56 -6.53
C LEU A 138 12.12 -8.55 -7.01
N PRO A 139 12.78 -9.71 -7.25
CA PRO A 139 14.17 -9.71 -7.67
C PRO A 139 14.39 -8.96 -8.98
N GLU A 140 13.42 -9.00 -9.90
CA GLU A 140 13.48 -8.27 -11.16
C GLU A 140 13.54 -6.75 -10.93
N ALA A 141 12.67 -6.21 -10.06
CA ALA A 141 12.67 -4.79 -9.71
C ALA A 141 13.91 -4.40 -8.87
N CYS A 142 14.36 -5.28 -7.97
CA CYS A 142 15.55 -5.08 -7.13
C CYS A 142 16.87 -5.11 -7.93
N ALA A 143 16.84 -5.45 -9.23
CA ALA A 143 18.00 -5.32 -10.11
C ALA A 143 18.45 -3.85 -10.30
N LEU A 144 17.56 -2.89 -10.06
CA LEU A 144 17.86 -1.46 -10.16
C LEU A 144 18.61 -0.94 -8.93
N LYS A 145 19.63 -0.11 -9.18
CA LYS A 145 20.38 0.55 -8.10
C LYS A 145 19.44 1.42 -7.27
N GLY A 146 19.51 1.27 -5.95
CA GLY A 146 18.66 2.01 -5.00
C GLY A 146 17.28 1.38 -4.78
N VAL A 147 16.93 0.31 -5.48
CA VAL A 147 15.68 -0.43 -5.28
C VAL A 147 15.93 -1.66 -4.42
N GLY A 148 15.27 -1.71 -3.26
CA GLY A 148 15.14 -2.92 -2.44
C GLY A 148 13.67 -3.27 -2.23
N ALA A 149 13.38 -4.28 -1.41
CA ALA A 149 12.03 -4.81 -1.19
C ALA A 149 10.94 -3.74 -1.00
N ALA A 150 11.19 -2.71 -0.19
CA ALA A 150 10.22 -1.63 0.03
C ALA A 150 9.91 -0.84 -1.26
N THR A 151 10.93 -0.41 -2.00
CA THR A 151 10.74 0.33 -3.25
C THR A 151 10.17 -0.57 -4.36
N ALA A 152 10.64 -1.82 -4.45
CA ALA A 152 10.08 -2.79 -5.38
C ALA A 152 8.58 -3.00 -5.10
N SER A 153 8.18 -3.17 -3.85
CA SER A 153 6.77 -3.32 -3.48
C SER A 153 5.91 -2.08 -3.82
N ALA A 154 6.49 -0.88 -3.81
CA ALA A 154 5.80 0.35 -4.22
C ALA A 154 5.47 0.36 -5.72
N LEU A 155 6.32 -0.24 -6.56
CA LEU A 155 6.05 -0.44 -7.98
C LEU A 155 5.04 -1.58 -8.19
N LEU A 156 5.32 -2.73 -7.58
CA LEU A 156 4.57 -3.96 -7.83
C LEU A 156 3.12 -3.91 -7.33
N THR A 157 2.82 -3.09 -6.30
CA THR A 157 1.45 -2.92 -5.82
C THR A 157 0.52 -2.28 -6.86
N LEU A 158 1.09 -1.50 -7.79
CA LEU A 158 0.33 -0.82 -8.83
C LEU A 158 -0.16 -1.78 -9.93
N GLN A 159 0.42 -2.97 -10.04
CA GLN A 159 -0.01 -3.96 -11.03
C GLN A 159 -1.38 -4.53 -10.65
N PRO A 160 -2.44 -4.36 -11.48
CA PRO A 160 -3.71 -5.03 -11.27
C PRO A 160 -3.53 -6.56 -11.27
N PRO A 161 -4.25 -7.30 -10.41
CA PRO A 161 -5.36 -6.87 -9.56
C PRO A 161 -4.95 -6.36 -8.16
N HIS A 162 -3.77 -5.73 -8.02
CA HIS A 162 -3.24 -5.18 -6.76
C HIS A 162 -3.03 -6.26 -5.69
N LEU A 163 -2.49 -7.41 -6.10
CA LEU A 163 -2.25 -8.55 -5.23
C LEU A 163 -1.16 -8.28 -4.18
N LEU A 164 -0.05 -7.68 -4.61
CA LEU A 164 1.08 -7.40 -3.72
C LEU A 164 0.87 -6.07 -2.98
N PRO A 165 1.01 -6.01 -1.65
CA PRO A 165 0.91 -4.76 -0.89
C PRO A 165 2.21 -3.95 -1.00
N PHE A 166 2.10 -2.62 -0.97
CA PHE A 166 3.26 -1.78 -0.65
C PHE A 166 3.68 -1.97 0.81
N MET A 167 4.99 -2.16 1.05
CA MET A 167 5.56 -2.29 2.38
C MET A 167 5.84 -0.92 3.01
N SER A 168 4.80 -0.24 3.46
CA SER A 168 4.94 0.94 4.32
C SER A 168 5.21 0.53 5.78
N ASP A 169 5.97 1.35 6.50
CA ASP A 169 6.25 1.11 7.93
C ASP A 169 4.94 1.20 8.73
N GLU A 170 4.04 2.10 8.32
CA GLU A 170 2.72 2.29 8.90
C GLU A 170 1.85 1.04 8.80
N ALA A 171 1.68 0.47 7.60
CA ALA A 171 0.91 -0.75 7.43
C ALA A 171 1.59 -1.96 8.10
N ALA A 172 2.92 -2.07 7.99
CA ALA A 172 3.67 -3.16 8.59
C ALA A 172 3.58 -3.17 10.14
N SER A 173 3.40 -2.00 10.77
CA SER A 173 3.29 -1.86 12.23
C SER A 173 2.12 -2.68 12.81
N PHE A 174 1.02 -2.84 12.07
CA PHE A 174 -0.16 -3.61 12.50
C PHE A 174 0.08 -5.12 12.58
N PHE A 175 1.18 -5.61 11.99
CA PHE A 175 1.51 -7.02 11.94
C PHE A 175 2.69 -7.41 12.84
N GLU A 176 3.34 -6.46 13.54
CA GLU A 176 4.55 -6.77 14.33
C GLU A 176 4.33 -7.85 15.39
N SER A 177 3.13 -7.91 15.98
CA SER A 177 2.74 -8.96 16.93
C SER A 177 2.69 -10.36 16.32
N SER A 178 2.53 -10.47 15.00
CA SER A 178 2.32 -11.72 14.27
C SER A 178 3.52 -12.12 13.41
N ILE A 179 4.24 -11.16 12.83
CA ILE A 179 5.37 -11.42 11.90
C ILE A 179 6.72 -10.91 12.42
N GLY A 180 6.76 -10.29 13.61
CA GLY A 180 7.95 -9.72 14.25
C GLY A 180 8.22 -8.27 13.84
N LYS A 181 9.25 -7.67 14.45
CA LYS A 181 9.64 -6.26 14.21
C LYS A 181 9.93 -5.99 12.74
N ILE A 182 9.59 -4.79 12.26
CA ILE A 182 9.81 -4.36 10.88
C ILE A 182 11.29 -4.49 10.49
N LYS A 183 11.54 -5.23 9.41
CA LYS A 183 12.87 -5.38 8.79
C LYS A 183 12.76 -5.15 7.28
N TYR A 184 13.64 -4.34 6.71
CA TYR A 184 13.68 -4.07 5.27
C TYR A 184 14.40 -5.20 4.51
N THR A 185 13.87 -6.42 4.59
CA THR A 185 14.42 -7.61 3.91
C THR A 185 13.33 -8.34 3.15
N ASP A 186 13.71 -9.06 2.10
CA ASP A 186 12.80 -9.85 1.26
C ASP A 186 12.03 -10.90 2.09
N ALA A 187 12.70 -11.51 3.07
CA ALA A 187 12.10 -12.48 3.97
C ALA A 187 11.01 -11.87 4.86
N PHE A 188 11.20 -10.64 5.32
CA PHE A 188 10.15 -9.91 6.04
C PHE A 188 9.01 -9.54 5.10
N TYR A 189 9.34 -9.02 3.92
CA TYR A 189 8.33 -8.64 2.92
C TYR A 189 7.42 -9.82 2.54
N LYS A 190 7.98 -11.02 2.32
CA LYS A 190 7.18 -12.24 2.04
C LYS A 190 6.16 -12.52 3.15
N LYS A 191 6.56 -12.39 4.42
CA LYS A 191 5.66 -12.57 5.57
C LYS A 191 4.59 -11.48 5.63
N PHE A 192 4.98 -10.24 5.39
CA PHE A 192 4.06 -9.09 5.33
C PHE A 192 3.03 -9.26 4.21
N ALA A 193 3.46 -9.62 2.99
CA ALA A 193 2.58 -9.85 1.85
C ALA A 193 1.57 -10.97 2.12
N ALA A 194 2.02 -12.11 2.69
CA ALA A 194 1.13 -13.18 3.10
C ALA A 194 0.10 -12.73 4.15
N ALA A 195 0.52 -11.94 5.15
CA ALA A 195 -0.37 -11.45 6.20
C ALA A 195 -1.42 -10.44 5.67
N MET A 196 -1.02 -9.55 4.76
CA MET A 196 -1.90 -8.61 4.07
C MET A 196 -2.94 -9.35 3.21
N ILE A 197 -2.51 -10.32 2.40
CA ILE A 197 -3.42 -11.11 1.56
C ILE A 197 -4.38 -11.93 2.40
N ALA A 198 -3.93 -12.49 3.54
CA ALA A 198 -4.82 -13.13 4.49
C ALA A 198 -5.85 -12.14 5.06
N GLY A 199 -5.45 -10.89 5.33
CA GLY A 199 -6.34 -9.80 5.72
C GLY A 199 -7.39 -9.49 4.65
N VAL A 200 -6.96 -9.28 3.41
CA VAL A 200 -7.85 -9.06 2.25
C VAL A 200 -8.85 -10.20 2.08
N ARG A 201 -8.39 -11.46 2.18
CA ARG A 201 -9.28 -12.63 2.09
C ARG A 201 -10.34 -12.63 3.19
N ARG A 202 -9.98 -12.31 4.44
CA ARG A 202 -10.94 -12.23 5.55
C ARG A 202 -11.96 -11.12 5.35
N LEU A 203 -11.54 -9.96 4.86
CA LEU A 203 -12.44 -8.84 4.59
C LEU A 203 -13.44 -9.17 3.48
N ASN A 204 -13.02 -9.98 2.50
CA ASN A 204 -13.83 -10.33 1.34
C ASN A 204 -14.72 -11.58 1.51
N VAL A 205 -14.80 -12.21 2.68
CA VAL A 205 -15.64 -13.41 2.87
C VAL A 205 -17.12 -13.12 2.62
N ASP A 206 -17.60 -11.97 3.10
CA ASP A 206 -19.00 -11.55 3.02
C ASP A 206 -19.17 -10.18 2.33
N SER A 207 -18.15 -9.73 1.58
CA SER A 207 -18.20 -8.43 0.89
C SER A 207 -18.91 -8.53 -0.46
N GLU A 208 -19.72 -7.52 -0.78
CA GLU A 208 -20.24 -7.28 -2.13
C GLU A 208 -19.09 -6.97 -3.12
N GLU A 209 -19.32 -7.16 -4.42
CA GLU A 209 -18.29 -7.06 -5.45
C GLU A 209 -17.68 -5.65 -5.56
N GLU A 210 -18.52 -4.62 -5.42
CA GLU A 210 -18.13 -3.20 -5.39
C GLU A 210 -17.34 -2.82 -4.13
N ALA A 211 -17.54 -3.54 -3.03
CA ALA A 211 -16.85 -3.33 -1.75
C ALA A 211 -15.55 -4.14 -1.62
N ARG A 212 -15.15 -4.86 -2.68
CA ARG A 212 -14.04 -5.81 -2.61
C ARG A 212 -12.72 -5.12 -2.29
N TRP A 213 -12.05 -5.65 -1.26
CA TRP A 213 -10.72 -5.26 -0.84
C TRP A 213 -9.66 -5.86 -1.76
N ASP A 214 -8.61 -5.08 -1.99
CA ASP A 214 -7.34 -5.53 -2.55
C ASP A 214 -6.20 -5.08 -1.62
N SER A 215 -4.96 -5.50 -1.90
CA SER A 215 -3.83 -5.20 -1.02
C SER A 215 -3.45 -3.72 -1.02
N MET A 216 -3.74 -2.98 -2.10
CA MET A 216 -3.46 -1.55 -2.23
C MET A 216 -4.46 -0.73 -1.41
N LYS A 217 -5.76 -1.05 -1.46
CA LYS A 217 -6.80 -0.46 -0.60
C LYS A 217 -6.50 -0.74 0.88
N LEU A 218 -6.15 -1.98 1.21
CA LEU A 218 -5.85 -2.35 2.61
C LEU A 218 -4.60 -1.60 3.13
N GLU A 219 -3.54 -1.51 2.33
CA GLU A 219 -2.33 -0.76 2.71
C GLU A 219 -2.66 0.70 2.98
N ARG A 220 -3.43 1.35 2.11
CA ARG A 220 -3.82 2.75 2.27
C ARG A 220 -4.69 2.99 3.49
N ALA A 221 -5.64 2.11 3.76
CA ALA A 221 -6.47 2.17 4.95
C ALA A 221 -5.62 2.12 6.23
N LEU A 222 -4.70 1.15 6.31
CA LEU A 222 -3.81 0.99 7.45
C LEU A 222 -2.83 2.17 7.59
N PHE A 223 -2.26 2.64 6.47
CA PHE A 223 -1.45 3.85 6.45
C PHE A 223 -2.23 5.04 7.01
N ALA A 224 -3.42 5.30 6.49
CA ALA A 224 -4.23 6.43 6.91
C ALA A 224 -4.56 6.38 8.40
N ILE A 225 -4.97 5.22 8.92
CA ILE A 225 -5.24 5.01 10.34
C ILE A 225 -4.00 5.34 11.18
N ALA A 226 -2.82 4.87 10.78
CA ALA A 226 -1.58 5.14 11.51
C ALA A 226 -1.23 6.64 11.51
N ILE A 227 -1.38 7.33 10.39
CA ILE A 227 -1.13 8.78 10.31
C ILE A 227 -2.13 9.57 11.14
N LEU A 228 -3.42 9.26 11.02
CA LEU A 228 -4.48 9.95 11.75
C LEU A 228 -4.25 9.84 13.26
N LYS A 229 -3.93 8.64 13.77
CA LYS A 229 -3.56 8.42 15.18
C LYS A 229 -2.31 9.22 15.58
N LYS A 230 -1.25 9.17 14.76
CA LYS A 230 -0.01 9.92 15.02
C LYS A 230 -0.25 11.43 15.18
N HIS A 231 -1.21 11.99 14.44
CA HIS A 231 -1.55 13.41 14.44
C HIS A 231 -2.77 13.76 15.33
N GLY A 232 -3.25 12.83 16.16
CA GLY A 232 -4.39 13.07 17.07
C GLY A 232 -5.71 13.33 16.35
N GLN A 233 -5.86 12.84 15.13
CA GLN A 233 -7.06 12.94 14.29
C GLN A 233 -7.88 11.64 14.28
N GLU A 234 -7.64 10.72 15.22
CA GLU A 234 -8.36 9.43 15.28
C GLU A 234 -9.87 9.54 15.44
N ARG A 235 -10.40 10.69 15.87
CA ARG A 235 -11.83 10.94 16.01
C ARG A 235 -12.62 10.72 14.70
N VAL A 236 -11.99 10.89 13.54
CA VAL A 236 -12.61 10.61 12.23
C VAL A 236 -12.80 9.10 11.95
N LEU A 237 -12.13 8.25 12.74
CA LEU A 237 -12.25 6.80 12.68
C LEU A 237 -13.38 6.27 13.57
N ASP A 238 -13.82 7.05 14.55
CA ASP A 238 -14.75 6.61 15.61
C ASP A 238 -16.22 6.74 15.22
N SER A 239 -16.55 7.58 14.23
CA SER A 239 -17.93 8.00 14.05
C SER A 239 -18.67 7.38 12.87
N ASP A 240 -19.94 7.04 13.07
CA ASP A 240 -20.98 6.94 12.04
C ASP A 240 -21.36 8.34 11.46
N SER A 241 -20.44 9.32 11.48
CA SER A 241 -20.74 10.67 10.97
C SER A 241 -20.75 10.66 9.45
N ASP A 242 -21.90 11.06 8.93
CA ASP A 242 -22.17 11.48 7.57
C ASP A 242 -21.01 12.30 6.96
N PRO A 243 -20.52 11.96 5.75
CA PRO A 243 -19.48 12.74 5.07
C PRO A 243 -19.88 14.19 4.74
N ASP A 244 -21.15 14.57 4.96
CA ASP A 244 -21.68 15.92 4.71
C ASP A 244 -21.73 16.84 5.96
N ALA A 245 -21.12 16.43 7.09
CA ALA A 245 -20.91 17.34 8.22
C ALA A 245 -19.76 18.32 7.91
N ALA A 246 -20.02 19.23 6.97
CA ALA A 246 -19.14 20.30 6.57
C ALA A 246 -18.70 21.16 7.76
N LEU A 247 -17.45 21.64 7.67
CA LEU A 247 -16.79 22.63 8.51
C LEU A 247 -17.75 23.72 9.02
N PRO A 248 -17.60 24.20 10.27
CA PRO A 248 -18.39 25.32 10.75
C PRO A 248 -18.13 26.54 9.85
N SER A 249 -19.17 26.99 9.15
CA SER A 249 -19.08 28.15 8.27
C SER A 249 -18.65 29.39 9.06
N ALA A 250 -17.82 30.23 8.43
CA ALA A 250 -17.29 31.48 8.99
C ALA A 250 -18.37 32.53 9.37
N SER A 251 -19.65 32.18 9.32
CA SER A 251 -20.78 33.05 9.65
C SER A 251 -21.14 33.05 11.14
N GLN A 252 -20.60 32.14 11.95
CA GLN A 252 -20.86 32.11 13.40
C GLN A 252 -19.90 32.98 14.24
N SER A 253 -18.78 33.43 13.68
CA SER A 253 -17.81 34.31 14.37
C SER A 253 -18.21 35.80 14.35
N LEU A 254 -19.12 36.21 13.47
CA LEU A 254 -19.60 37.60 13.38
C LEU A 254 -20.79 37.92 14.30
N LYS A 255 -21.52 36.91 14.80
CA LYS A 255 -22.62 37.15 15.76
C LYS A 255 -22.14 37.38 17.20
N ARG A 256 -21.00 36.81 17.61
CA ARG A 256 -20.48 36.99 18.98
C ARG A 256 -19.75 38.31 19.22
N ARG A 257 -19.46 39.10 18.17
CA ARG A 257 -18.83 40.42 18.31
C ARG A 257 -19.81 41.60 18.38
N ARG A 258 -21.11 41.37 18.24
CA ARG A 258 -22.15 42.44 18.33
C ARG A 258 -22.94 42.47 19.63
N GLU A 259 -22.66 41.56 20.56
CA GLU A 259 -23.29 41.52 21.90
C GLU A 259 -22.32 41.93 23.02
N ALA A 260 -21.12 42.41 22.68
CA ALA A 260 -20.08 42.78 23.62
C ALA A 260 -19.58 44.23 23.48
N ASP A 261 -20.30 45.06 22.71
CA ASP A 261 -20.13 46.53 22.67
C ASP A 261 -21.43 47.22 23.05
#